data_AF-A0A952VAN9-F1
#
_entry.id   AF-A0A952VAN9-F1
#
_cell.length_a   1.000
_cell.length_b   1.000
_cell.length_c   1.000
_cell.angle_alpha   90.00
_cell.angle_beta   90.00
_cell.angle_gamma   90.00
#
_symmetry.space_group_name_H-M   'P 1'
#
loop_
_entity.id
_entity.type
_entity.pdbx_description
1 polymer ?
#
loop_
_entity_poly.entity_id
_entity_poly.type
_entity_poly.pdbx_seq_one_letter_code
_entity_poly.pdbx_strand_id
1 'polypeptide(L)'
;MGDARPPGLIESLHYGFAFRYENYRRVGDYGYGIFDWKQWHVPDENLEALDDDQLNEALPVMEKQAWAAGASFCLNLAAQLWPRLSVEAQGNFLGGAARHLSDITEVTDPGPKNVWGPNEKQEREMLRLADLVLSSLPSCRLNAQAAAEIAANSIKKDRLDILNIVMSHPDFDPDAGVERLHDDHRGFDEQISKHTTRTLDILLETAVRCANPEAAELLLKAGANPNIPCWNLERSSNEWYSLLSYAISSSRGDETIANLLLDHEADPRGLDCEGINKPLLLALKNDNWNLADRLLDMGADFSGGEDLIQERFERIPQLFGINADDQKWLQEKIAPLMHIAEPSEVPMFFWGHGQGGQYSTFLDSLTDDIDMLKHFESRGLSTKLTASIFVDFVKRGNFDVLLYLLRDEPNLARIIFRCRRRNPQIGTNRVQAWLSQPPERECSVVQEQQKEITEMTKEEKEARMKYLEKYLKYVFSRPDLEDFVPDDQGPLTLPDGSKFYVYMDAVATPDDFDEFKDGYFWLLEKKATYRRRKDRIIVRDLQGKWNMVEIPNDTKIETLMPLVKEVNGRFFQLGLTVSDLSRQIFPEEWKPLIDSWLGEPLERAKRSFRRRIEEQIANKD
;
A
#
# COMPACT_ATOMS: atom_id res chain seq x y z
N MET A 1 7.49 31.77 37.97
CA MET A 1 6.62 30.63 37.62
C MET A 1 5.46 31.16 36.81
N GLY A 2 5.54 31.04 35.49
CA GLY A 2 4.49 31.45 34.54
C GLY A 2 3.20 30.65 34.73
N ASP A 3 2.16 30.96 33.95
CA ASP A 3 0.89 30.25 33.98
C ASP A 3 1.13 28.73 33.87
N ALA A 4 0.57 27.98 34.83
CA ALA A 4 0.83 26.55 35.01
C ALA A 4 -0.03 25.65 34.12
N ARG A 5 -0.77 26.23 33.18
CA ARG A 5 -1.50 25.48 32.18
C ARG A 5 -0.51 25.10 31.08
N PRO A 6 -0.24 23.81 30.83
CA PRO A 6 0.50 23.42 29.64
C PRO A 6 -0.36 23.83 28.44
N PRO A 7 0.17 24.67 27.53
CA PRO A 7 -0.58 25.09 26.36
C PRO A 7 -0.71 23.91 25.39
N GLY A 8 -1.94 23.67 24.94
CA GLY A 8 -2.21 22.88 23.75
C GLY A 8 -3.24 21.76 23.92
N LEU A 9 -4.36 21.87 23.19
CA LEU A 9 -5.25 20.75 22.89
C LEU A 9 -4.52 19.61 22.16
N ILE A 10 -3.36 19.90 21.54
CA ILE A 10 -2.70 19.05 20.54
C ILE A 10 -2.02 17.81 21.07
N GLU A 11 -1.54 17.74 22.33
CA GLU A 11 -1.01 16.48 22.89
C GLU A 11 -1.96 15.32 22.61
N SER A 12 -3.25 15.65 22.65
CA SER A 12 -4.35 14.73 22.53
C SER A 12 -4.73 14.42 21.06
N LEU A 13 -4.45 15.30 20.10
CA LEU A 13 -4.79 15.13 18.67
C LEU A 13 -3.70 14.45 17.86
N HIS A 14 -2.45 14.51 18.34
CA HIS A 14 -1.29 13.95 17.63
C HIS A 14 -0.60 12.89 18.49
N TYR A 15 -1.26 11.74 18.69
CA TYR A 15 -0.68 10.60 19.40
C TYR A 15 0.72 10.21 18.90
N GLY A 16 0.98 10.31 17.58
CA GLY A 16 2.32 10.07 17.03
C GLY A 16 3.38 11.08 17.47
N PHE A 17 3.00 12.33 17.76
CA PHE A 17 3.87 13.35 18.32
C PHE A 17 4.21 13.06 19.78
N ALA A 18 3.21 12.65 20.58
CA ALA A 18 3.42 12.18 21.94
C ALA A 18 4.44 11.02 21.94
N PHE A 19 4.29 10.00 21.09
CA PHE A 19 5.26 8.90 21.04
C PHE A 19 6.68 9.28 20.56
N ARG A 20 6.84 10.24 19.64
CA ARG A 20 8.17 10.73 19.20
C ARG A 20 8.91 11.43 20.35
N TYR A 21 8.19 12.19 21.17
CA TYR A 21 8.77 12.94 22.28
C TYR A 21 8.81 12.17 23.62
N GLU A 22 7.86 11.29 23.88
CA GLU A 22 7.81 10.43 25.08
C GLU A 22 9.00 9.46 25.15
N ASN A 23 9.53 9.03 23.99
CA ASN A 23 10.77 8.25 23.95
C ASN A 23 12.03 9.10 24.16
N TYR A 24 11.95 10.42 23.95
CA TYR A 24 13.05 11.35 24.24
C TYR A 24 13.01 11.91 25.66
N ARG A 25 11.83 11.93 26.31
CA ARG A 25 11.62 12.28 27.71
C ARG A 25 10.37 11.56 28.20
N ARG A 26 10.52 10.65 29.17
CA ARG A 26 9.36 10.00 29.82
C ARG A 26 8.39 11.10 30.25
N VAL A 27 7.08 10.83 30.28
CA VAL A 27 6.07 11.77 30.82
C VAL A 27 6.41 12.26 32.24
N GLY A 28 7.29 11.57 32.98
CA GLY A 28 7.86 12.03 34.25
C GLY A 28 9.07 12.98 34.18
N ASP A 29 9.71 13.16 33.02
CA ASP A 29 10.85 14.06 32.78
C ASP A 29 10.45 15.40 32.13
N TYR A 30 9.24 15.49 31.56
CA TYR A 30 8.59 16.77 31.47
C TYR A 30 8.23 17.14 32.90
N GLY A 31 9.15 17.86 33.55
CA GLY A 31 8.86 18.69 34.69
C GLY A 31 7.87 19.80 34.32
N TYR A 32 6.73 19.45 33.72
CA TYR A 32 5.47 19.97 34.23
C TYR A 32 5.67 19.93 35.74
N GLY A 33 5.51 21.05 36.43
CA GLY A 33 5.27 20.92 37.85
C GLY A 33 4.00 20.10 37.96
N ILE A 34 4.10 18.75 37.89
CA ILE A 34 3.15 17.82 38.47
C ILE A 34 2.88 18.50 39.77
N PHE A 35 1.63 18.92 39.95
CA PHE A 35 1.21 19.69 41.10
C PHE A 35 1.82 19.01 42.33
N ASP A 36 2.97 19.52 42.78
CA ASP A 36 3.90 18.71 43.58
C ASP A 36 3.48 18.93 45.00
N TRP A 37 2.32 18.38 45.33
CA TRP A 37 1.77 18.41 46.67
C TRP A 37 2.76 17.77 47.65
N LYS A 38 3.76 17.00 47.20
CA LYS A 38 4.84 16.51 48.07
C LYS A 38 5.72 17.63 48.61
N GLN A 39 5.77 18.80 47.95
CA GLN A 39 6.37 20.01 48.53
C GLN A 39 5.59 20.52 49.75
N TRP A 40 4.33 20.10 49.90
CA TRP A 40 3.48 20.41 51.05
C TRP A 40 3.48 19.31 52.10
N HIS A 41 4.15 18.18 51.87
CA HIS A 41 4.28 17.06 52.80
C HIS A 41 2.95 16.48 53.34
N VAL A 42 1.81 16.64 52.64
CA VAL A 42 0.50 16.12 53.09
C VAL A 42 0.18 14.81 52.38
N PRO A 43 0.27 13.63 53.01
CA PRO A 43 -0.11 12.35 52.39
C PRO A 43 -1.52 12.41 51.78
N ASP A 44 -1.75 11.76 50.63
CA ASP A 44 -3.07 11.71 49.95
C ASP A 44 -4.21 11.30 50.90
N GLU A 45 -3.91 10.44 51.88
CA GLU A 45 -4.83 9.94 52.91
C GLU A 45 -5.33 11.06 53.86
N ASN A 46 -4.60 12.16 53.96
CA ASN A 46 -4.92 13.30 54.84
C ASN A 46 -5.59 14.46 54.09
N LEU A 47 -5.75 14.38 52.77
CA LEU A 47 -6.41 15.44 52.01
C LEU A 47 -7.86 15.63 52.46
N GLU A 48 -8.53 14.60 52.98
CA GLU A 48 -9.90 14.68 53.49
C GLU A 48 -10.04 15.42 54.84
N ALA A 49 -8.93 15.78 55.48
CA ALA A 49 -8.90 16.34 56.84
C ALA A 49 -8.11 17.65 56.94
N LEU A 50 -8.02 18.42 55.85
CA LEU A 50 -7.38 19.74 55.90
C LEU A 50 -8.22 20.71 56.76
N ASP A 51 -7.55 21.44 57.65
CA ASP A 51 -8.20 22.51 58.40
C ASP A 51 -8.35 23.79 57.54
N ASP A 52 -9.10 24.77 58.07
CA ASP A 52 -9.37 26.01 57.34
C ASP A 52 -8.11 26.80 56.99
N ASP A 53 -7.07 26.74 57.82
CA ASP A 53 -5.81 27.45 57.59
C ASP A 53 -5.04 26.80 56.43
N GLN A 54 -4.97 25.47 56.41
CA GLN A 54 -4.38 24.71 55.31
C GLN A 54 -5.13 24.91 53.99
N LEU A 55 -6.47 24.93 54.03
CA LEU A 55 -7.28 25.23 52.85
C LEU A 55 -7.05 26.66 52.34
N ASN A 56 -6.90 27.63 53.23
CA ASN A 56 -6.58 29.01 52.86
C ASN A 56 -5.17 29.15 52.28
N GLU A 57 -4.21 28.35 52.75
CA GLU A 57 -2.86 28.31 52.18
C GLU A 57 -2.89 27.68 50.78
N ALA A 58 -3.64 26.58 50.59
CA ALA A 58 -3.73 25.86 49.32
C ALA A 58 -4.49 26.62 48.23
N LEU A 59 -5.48 27.46 48.60
CA LEU A 59 -6.39 28.12 47.67
C LEU A 59 -5.66 28.93 46.58
N PRO A 60 -4.70 29.84 46.86
CA PRO A 60 -3.99 30.58 45.81
C PRO A 60 -3.20 29.68 44.84
N VAL A 61 -2.70 28.54 45.31
CA VAL A 61 -2.01 27.57 44.45
C VAL A 61 -3.01 26.85 43.57
N MET A 62 -4.15 26.43 44.14
CA MET A 62 -5.24 25.80 43.41
C MET A 62 -5.83 26.74 42.35
N GLU A 63 -6.05 28.02 42.67
CA GLU A 63 -6.49 29.05 41.71
C GLU A 63 -5.55 29.16 40.51
N LYS A 64 -4.25 29.25 40.80
CA LYS A 64 -3.22 29.43 39.76
C LYS A 64 -2.97 28.17 38.94
N GLN A 65 -3.15 26.99 39.53
CA GLN A 65 -2.83 25.70 38.92
C GLN A 65 -4.05 24.80 38.76
N ALA A 66 -5.25 25.38 38.69
CA ALA A 66 -6.50 24.63 38.74
C ALA A 66 -6.57 23.54 37.66
N TRP A 67 -6.14 23.86 36.44
CA TRP A 67 -6.02 22.90 35.36
C TRP A 67 -5.10 21.72 35.71
N ALA A 68 -3.90 22.00 36.22
CA ALA A 68 -2.93 20.96 36.56
C ALA A 68 -3.42 20.08 37.70
N ALA A 69 -4.14 20.66 38.67
CA ALA A 69 -4.79 19.92 39.74
C ALA A 69 -5.90 19.00 39.21
N GLY A 70 -6.69 19.46 38.23
CA GLY A 70 -7.67 18.63 37.54
C GLY A 70 -7.01 17.48 36.77
N ALA A 71 -5.98 17.79 35.98
CA ALA A 71 -5.20 16.81 35.22
C ALA A 71 -4.43 15.82 36.12
N SER A 72 -4.13 16.19 37.35
CA SER A 72 -3.52 15.30 38.36
C SER A 72 -4.56 14.55 39.21
N PHE A 73 -5.85 14.69 38.89
CA PHE A 73 -6.95 13.99 39.55
C PHE A 73 -7.10 14.34 41.05
N CYS A 74 -6.85 15.59 41.43
CA CYS A 74 -6.94 16.07 42.82
C CYS A 74 -8.40 16.32 43.28
N LEU A 75 -9.30 15.35 43.08
CA LEU A 75 -10.75 15.50 43.30
C LEU A 75 -11.12 15.87 44.75
N ASN A 76 -10.50 15.22 45.74
CA ASN A 76 -10.80 15.45 47.16
C ASN A 76 -10.47 16.88 47.61
N LEU A 77 -9.33 17.41 47.16
CA LEU A 77 -8.92 18.78 47.43
C LEU A 77 -9.84 19.77 46.70
N ALA A 78 -10.14 19.50 45.43
CA ALA A 78 -11.06 20.31 44.65
C ALA A 78 -12.46 20.36 45.26
N ALA A 79 -12.98 19.25 45.78
CA ALA A 79 -14.29 19.20 46.44
C ALA A 79 -14.35 20.10 47.68
N GLN A 80 -13.27 20.16 48.48
CA GLN A 80 -13.20 21.03 49.66
C GLN A 80 -13.00 22.50 49.31
N LEU A 81 -12.19 22.78 48.29
CA LEU A 81 -11.93 24.14 47.83
C LEU A 81 -13.01 24.67 46.87
N TRP A 82 -13.90 23.82 46.35
CA TRP A 82 -14.87 24.18 45.31
C TRP A 82 -15.64 25.47 45.60
N PRO A 83 -16.22 25.65 46.81
CA PRO A 83 -16.96 26.87 47.13
C PRO A 83 -16.08 28.12 47.29
N ARG A 84 -14.76 27.94 47.46
CA ARG A 84 -13.76 29.00 47.63
C ARG A 84 -13.07 29.37 46.31
N LEU A 85 -13.08 28.46 45.33
CA LEU A 85 -12.48 28.70 44.02
C LEU A 85 -13.28 29.73 43.23
N SER A 86 -12.56 30.57 42.50
CA SER A 86 -13.12 31.43 41.47
C SER A 86 -13.79 30.56 40.39
N VAL A 87 -14.86 31.08 39.81
CA VAL A 87 -15.59 30.41 38.72
C VAL A 87 -14.69 30.10 37.52
N GLU A 88 -13.61 30.85 37.31
CA GLU A 88 -12.61 30.60 36.27
C GLU A 88 -11.67 29.44 36.64
N ALA A 89 -11.20 29.39 37.89
CA ALA A 89 -10.42 28.24 38.37
C ALA A 89 -11.25 26.96 38.35
N GLN A 90 -12.55 27.01 38.70
CA GLN A 90 -13.45 25.88 38.55
C GLN A 90 -13.49 25.37 37.09
N GLY A 91 -13.69 26.25 36.11
CA GLY A 91 -13.69 25.87 34.69
C GLY A 91 -12.35 25.28 34.22
N ASN A 92 -11.24 25.88 34.64
CA ASN A 92 -9.90 25.37 34.35
C ASN A 92 -9.67 23.99 34.97
N PHE A 93 -10.10 23.77 36.21
CA PHE A 93 -10.05 22.46 36.87
C PHE A 93 -10.83 21.41 36.09
N LEU A 94 -12.06 21.71 35.66
CA LEU A 94 -12.84 20.79 34.84
C LEU A 94 -12.15 20.49 33.50
N GLY A 95 -11.51 21.47 32.87
CA GLY A 95 -10.71 21.27 31.65
C GLY A 95 -9.58 20.25 31.83
N GLY A 96 -8.82 20.36 32.92
CA GLY A 96 -7.78 19.39 33.26
C GLY A 96 -8.36 18.02 33.64
N ALA A 97 -9.44 18.01 34.44
CA ALA A 97 -10.06 16.80 34.92
C ALA A 97 -10.72 15.99 33.79
N ALA A 98 -11.21 16.65 32.74
CA ALA A 98 -11.81 16.01 31.57
C ALA A 98 -10.87 15.01 30.86
N ARG A 99 -9.54 15.13 31.03
CA ARG A 99 -8.56 14.15 30.53
C ARG A 99 -8.82 12.73 31.05
N HIS A 100 -9.42 12.61 32.23
CA HIS A 100 -9.71 11.33 32.90
C HIS A 100 -11.11 10.78 32.60
N LEU A 101 -11.90 11.44 31.74
CA LEU A 101 -13.13 10.85 31.21
C LEU A 101 -12.83 9.56 30.43
N SER A 102 -11.57 9.34 30.07
CA SER A 102 -11.07 8.23 29.28
C SER A 102 -11.27 6.85 29.85
N ASP A 103 -11.24 6.76 31.17
CA ASP A 103 -11.05 5.49 31.85
C ASP A 103 -12.40 4.89 32.28
N ILE A 104 -13.51 5.58 32.01
CA ILE A 104 -14.88 5.18 32.37
C ILE A 104 -15.45 4.17 31.38
N THR A 105 -15.23 4.36 30.08
CA THR A 105 -15.93 3.60 29.03
C THR A 105 -15.42 2.16 28.90
N GLU A 106 -14.14 1.90 29.20
CA GLU A 106 -13.54 0.57 29.13
C GLU A 106 -13.99 -0.38 30.26
N VAL A 107 -14.69 0.13 31.28
CA VAL A 107 -15.14 -0.70 32.42
C VAL A 107 -16.35 -1.57 32.06
N THR A 108 -17.06 -1.24 30.97
CA THR A 108 -18.32 -1.90 30.60
C THR A 108 -18.16 -3.13 29.70
N ASP A 109 -16.96 -3.38 29.13
CA ASP A 109 -16.68 -4.60 28.38
C ASP A 109 -15.88 -5.59 29.28
N PRO A 110 -16.49 -6.68 29.78
CA PRO A 110 -15.83 -7.68 30.61
C PRO A 110 -14.90 -8.59 29.77
N GLY A 111 -14.03 -7.98 28.97
CA GLY A 111 -12.93 -8.66 28.30
C GLY A 111 -12.07 -9.44 29.30
N PRO A 112 -11.30 -10.45 28.84
CA PRO A 112 -10.55 -11.33 29.72
C PRO A 112 -9.64 -10.50 30.62
N LYS A 113 -9.99 -10.46 31.92
CA LYS A 113 -9.37 -9.66 32.99
C LYS A 113 -7.88 -9.45 32.75
N ASN A 114 -7.53 -8.37 32.07
CA ASN A 114 -6.17 -7.90 32.06
C ASN A 114 -5.87 -7.46 33.50
N VAL A 115 -4.75 -7.93 34.04
CA VAL A 115 -4.27 -7.72 35.42
C VAL A 115 -4.08 -6.22 35.76
N TRP A 116 -4.33 -5.33 34.81
CA TRP A 116 -4.09 -3.88 34.85
C TRP A 116 -5.37 -3.05 34.66
N GLY A 117 -6.56 -3.67 34.63
CA GLY A 117 -7.81 -2.91 34.60
C GLY A 117 -8.01 -2.06 35.86
N PRO A 118 -8.76 -0.94 35.77
CA PRO A 118 -9.04 -0.11 36.93
C PRO A 118 -9.71 -0.96 38.03
N ASN A 119 -9.25 -0.79 39.26
CA ASN A 119 -9.92 -1.42 40.39
C ASN A 119 -11.25 -0.70 40.70
N GLU A 120 -12.13 -1.36 41.47
CA GLU A 120 -13.45 -0.81 41.85
C GLU A 120 -13.37 0.58 42.52
N LYS A 121 -12.23 0.93 43.15
CA LYS A 121 -12.00 2.27 43.69
C LYS A 121 -11.77 3.29 42.56
N GLN A 122 -10.96 2.96 41.56
CA GLN A 122 -10.72 3.83 40.39
C GLN A 122 -12.00 4.07 39.60
N GLU A 123 -12.78 3.02 39.32
CA GLU A 123 -14.07 3.15 38.63
C GLU A 123 -15.03 4.10 39.38
N ARG A 124 -15.16 3.93 40.71
CA ARG A 124 -15.97 4.84 41.54
C ARG A 124 -15.50 6.29 41.47
N GLU A 125 -14.19 6.53 41.53
CA GLU A 125 -13.65 7.88 41.43
C GLU A 125 -13.86 8.50 40.04
N MET A 126 -13.81 7.70 38.98
CA MET A 126 -14.08 8.19 37.63
C MET A 126 -15.57 8.51 37.41
N LEU A 127 -16.48 7.70 37.97
CA LEU A 127 -17.91 8.03 37.99
C LEU A 127 -18.17 9.32 38.79
N ARG A 128 -17.53 9.47 39.96
CA ARG A 128 -17.58 10.72 40.75
C ARG A 128 -17.07 11.92 39.95
N LEU A 129 -16.01 11.76 39.18
CA LEU A 129 -15.52 12.82 38.30
C LEU A 129 -16.55 13.17 37.23
N ALA A 130 -17.16 12.19 36.55
CA ALA A 130 -18.19 12.47 35.56
C ALA A 130 -19.39 13.20 36.18
N ASP A 131 -19.83 12.79 37.36
CA ASP A 131 -20.89 13.46 38.11
C ASP A 131 -20.48 14.89 38.50
N LEU A 132 -19.23 15.09 38.94
CA LEU A 132 -18.69 16.41 39.27
C LEU A 132 -18.69 17.32 38.04
N VAL A 133 -18.20 16.84 36.89
CA VAL A 133 -18.20 17.59 35.63
C VAL A 133 -19.63 17.96 35.25
N LEU A 134 -20.54 16.99 35.16
CA LEU A 134 -21.93 17.22 34.76
C LEU A 134 -22.67 18.19 35.69
N SER A 135 -22.49 18.04 37.00
CA SER A 135 -23.19 18.87 37.99
C SER A 135 -22.61 20.29 38.10
N SER A 136 -21.32 20.45 37.83
CA SER A 136 -20.62 21.72 38.04
C SER A 136 -20.51 22.58 36.79
N LEU A 137 -20.49 21.96 35.59
CA LEU A 137 -20.29 22.64 34.31
C LEU A 137 -21.24 23.82 34.08
N PRO A 138 -22.55 23.76 34.42
CA PRO A 138 -23.46 24.90 34.21
C PRO A 138 -23.19 26.13 35.11
N SER A 139 -22.38 25.97 36.17
CA SER A 139 -22.18 27.00 37.21
C SER A 139 -20.80 27.67 37.18
N CYS A 140 -19.87 27.14 36.39
CA CYS A 140 -18.50 27.64 36.30
C CYS A 140 -18.33 28.52 35.05
N ARG A 141 -17.23 29.28 35.01
CA ARG A 141 -16.86 30.06 33.83
C ARG A 141 -15.87 29.30 32.98
N LEU A 142 -16.15 29.20 31.68
CA LEU A 142 -15.28 28.50 30.74
C LEU A 142 -14.55 29.52 29.87
N ASN A 143 -13.22 29.58 29.99
CA ASN A 143 -12.42 30.18 28.92
C ASN A 143 -12.39 29.24 27.71
N ALA A 144 -12.07 29.79 26.53
CA ALA A 144 -12.06 29.06 25.26
C ALA A 144 -11.28 27.74 25.32
N GLN A 145 -10.09 27.78 25.92
CA GLN A 145 -9.21 26.61 26.04
C GLN A 145 -9.83 25.54 26.96
N ALA A 146 -10.46 25.91 28.08
CA ALA A 146 -11.10 24.96 28.99
C ALA A 146 -12.33 24.32 28.32
N ALA A 147 -13.15 25.12 27.65
CA ALA A 147 -14.28 24.62 26.89
C ALA A 147 -13.84 23.65 25.79
N ALA A 148 -12.81 24.01 25.01
CA ALA A 148 -12.26 23.16 23.96
C ALA A 148 -11.71 21.83 24.52
N GLU A 149 -11.06 21.84 25.69
CA GLU A 149 -10.51 20.62 26.30
C GLU A 149 -11.61 19.69 26.80
N ILE A 150 -12.63 20.23 27.47
CA ILE A 150 -13.78 19.43 27.93
C ILE A 150 -14.49 18.82 26.72
N ALA A 151 -14.77 19.63 25.69
CA ALA A 151 -15.42 19.17 24.47
C ALA A 151 -14.58 18.12 23.72
N ALA A 152 -13.28 18.34 23.48
CA ALA A 152 -12.43 17.39 22.79
C ALA A 152 -12.29 16.05 23.53
N ASN A 153 -12.19 16.08 24.87
CA ASN A 153 -12.17 14.85 25.66
C ASN A 153 -13.54 14.16 25.68
N SER A 154 -14.64 14.90 25.66
CA SER A 154 -15.98 14.30 25.53
C SER A 154 -16.17 13.59 24.19
N ILE A 155 -15.71 14.17 23.08
CA ILE A 155 -15.74 13.58 21.74
C ILE A 155 -14.97 12.24 21.70
N LYS A 156 -13.75 12.24 22.24
CA LYS A 156 -12.89 11.05 22.30
C LYS A 156 -13.52 9.88 23.04
N LYS A 157 -14.43 10.19 23.95
CA LYS A 157 -15.06 9.25 24.86
C LYS A 157 -16.53 9.04 24.57
N ASP A 158 -16.96 9.51 23.41
CA ASP A 158 -18.32 9.36 22.93
C ASP A 158 -19.37 9.85 23.94
N ARG A 159 -19.04 10.95 24.63
CA ARG A 159 -19.88 11.64 25.62
C ARG A 159 -20.56 12.84 24.99
N LEU A 160 -21.45 12.58 24.04
CA LEU A 160 -22.23 13.60 23.36
C LEU A 160 -23.10 14.43 24.32
N ASP A 161 -23.48 13.87 25.46
CA ASP A 161 -24.18 14.58 26.53
C ASP A 161 -23.33 15.74 27.08
N ILE A 162 -22.05 15.48 27.41
CA ILE A 162 -21.11 16.52 27.87
C ILE A 162 -20.81 17.51 26.74
N LEU A 163 -20.59 17.03 25.51
CA LEU A 163 -20.35 17.90 24.36
C LEU A 163 -21.49 18.90 24.15
N ASN A 164 -22.74 18.43 24.20
CA ASN A 164 -23.93 19.28 24.07
C ASN A 164 -24.04 20.32 25.19
N ILE A 165 -23.68 19.96 26.44
CA ILE A 165 -23.66 20.91 27.55
C ILE A 165 -22.60 21.99 27.31
N VAL A 166 -21.39 21.61 26.88
CA VAL A 166 -20.33 22.58 26.57
C VAL A 166 -20.76 23.50 25.43
N MET A 167 -21.27 22.97 24.32
CA MET A 167 -21.71 23.77 23.17
C MET A 167 -22.90 24.69 23.47
N SER A 168 -23.71 24.34 24.46
CA SER A 168 -24.84 25.16 24.94
C SER A 168 -24.44 26.12 26.08
N HIS A 169 -23.20 26.08 26.54
CA HIS A 169 -22.73 26.88 27.67
C HIS A 169 -22.67 28.37 27.26
N PRO A 170 -23.11 29.32 28.12
CA PRO A 170 -23.11 30.75 27.77
C PRO A 170 -21.73 31.33 27.43
N ASP A 171 -20.67 30.74 27.99
CA ASP A 171 -19.28 31.15 27.73
C ASP A 171 -18.63 30.41 26.55
N PHE A 172 -19.30 29.45 25.92
CA PHE A 172 -18.76 28.78 24.75
C PHE A 172 -18.83 29.69 23.53
N ASP A 173 -17.66 30.10 23.04
CA ASP A 173 -17.51 30.85 21.80
C ASP A 173 -16.94 29.92 20.71
N PRO A 174 -17.73 29.54 19.69
CA PRO A 174 -17.26 28.65 18.61
C PRO A 174 -16.14 29.27 17.77
N ASP A 175 -16.05 30.60 17.74
CA ASP A 175 -15.09 31.35 16.96
C ASP A 175 -13.83 31.73 17.75
N ALA A 176 -13.80 31.40 19.05
CA ALA A 176 -12.65 31.69 19.89
C ALA A 176 -11.39 30.97 19.40
N GLY A 177 -10.27 31.68 19.43
CA GLY A 177 -8.94 31.15 19.16
C GLY A 177 -8.42 30.32 20.33
N VAL A 178 -8.03 29.08 20.06
CA VAL A 178 -7.43 28.13 20.99
C VAL A 178 -6.00 27.85 20.55
N GLU A 179 -5.09 27.93 21.50
CA GLU A 179 -3.68 27.67 21.25
C GLU A 179 -3.48 26.17 21.06
N ARG A 180 -2.86 25.83 19.93
CA ARG A 180 -2.59 24.45 19.55
C ARG A 180 -1.31 23.94 20.21
N LEU A 181 -0.21 24.71 20.22
CA LEU A 181 1.13 24.23 20.52
C LEU A 181 1.97 25.28 21.27
N HIS A 182 2.99 24.84 22.04
CA HIS A 182 3.91 25.72 22.77
C HIS A 182 5.11 26.18 21.92
N ASP A 183 5.64 27.38 22.16
CA ASP A 183 6.89 27.94 21.59
C ASP A 183 8.16 27.03 21.53
N ASP A 184 8.24 25.87 22.22
CA ASP A 184 9.47 25.03 22.16
C ASP A 184 9.51 24.08 20.95
N HIS A 185 8.53 24.16 20.03
CA HIS A 185 8.52 23.39 18.77
C HIS A 185 9.36 24.06 17.67
N ARG A 186 10.57 24.50 18.01
CA ARG A 186 11.53 25.14 17.10
C ARG A 186 11.63 24.36 15.79
N GLY A 187 11.16 24.96 14.70
CA GLY A 187 11.27 24.42 13.34
C GLY A 187 9.95 23.98 12.69
N PHE A 188 8.81 24.09 13.37
CA PHE A 188 7.49 23.79 12.79
C PHE A 188 6.55 25.01 12.66
N ASP A 189 7.04 26.23 12.89
CA ASP A 189 6.21 27.44 12.93
C ASP A 189 5.39 27.62 11.64
N GLU A 190 6.00 27.33 10.48
CA GLU A 190 5.32 27.39 9.19
C GLU A 190 4.14 26.39 9.12
N GLN A 191 4.34 25.16 9.58
CA GLN A 191 3.29 24.14 9.59
C GLN A 191 2.20 24.48 10.61
N ILE A 192 2.57 24.93 11.80
CA ILE A 192 1.62 25.30 12.85
C ILE A 192 0.75 26.46 12.38
N SER A 193 1.32 27.44 11.68
CA SER A 193 0.59 28.61 11.16
C SER A 193 -0.52 28.28 10.16
N LYS A 194 -0.46 27.09 9.52
CA LYS A 194 -1.49 26.63 8.57
C LYS A 194 -2.71 26.04 9.28
N HIS A 195 -2.62 25.69 10.56
CA HIS A 195 -3.74 25.10 11.29
C HIS A 195 -4.75 26.16 11.72
N THR A 196 -6.03 25.77 11.72
CA THR A 196 -7.09 26.58 12.32
C THR A 196 -6.93 26.66 13.84
N THR A 197 -7.01 27.87 14.39
CA THR A 197 -7.11 28.10 15.83
C THR A 197 -8.56 28.19 16.31
N ARG A 198 -9.54 28.18 15.40
CA ARG A 198 -10.95 28.28 15.74
C ARG A 198 -11.40 27.05 16.52
N THR A 199 -11.98 27.28 17.71
CA THR A 199 -12.42 26.22 18.63
C THR A 199 -13.28 25.18 17.93
N LEU A 200 -14.30 25.62 17.20
CA LEU A 200 -15.26 24.70 16.57
C LEU A 200 -14.60 23.79 15.51
N ASP A 201 -13.67 24.34 14.73
CA ASP A 201 -12.94 23.58 13.71
C ASP A 201 -11.97 22.56 14.34
N ILE A 202 -11.32 22.92 15.45
CA ILE A 202 -10.46 21.99 16.21
C ILE A 202 -11.27 20.82 16.77
N LEU A 203 -12.47 21.11 17.28
CA LEU A 203 -13.37 20.06 17.76
C LEU A 203 -13.81 19.15 16.61
N LEU A 204 -14.07 19.69 15.42
CA LEU A 204 -14.41 18.88 14.25
C LEU A 204 -13.23 17.97 13.85
N GLU A 205 -12.01 18.50 13.81
CA GLU A 205 -10.80 17.68 13.61
C GLU A 205 -10.71 16.55 14.66
N THR A 206 -11.03 16.85 15.91
CA THR A 206 -11.06 15.85 16.99
C THR A 206 -12.06 14.74 16.68
N ALA A 207 -13.28 15.08 16.28
CA ALA A 207 -14.34 14.11 15.97
C ALA A 207 -13.94 13.18 14.82
N VAL A 208 -13.38 13.74 13.75
CA VAL A 208 -12.90 12.96 12.60
C VAL A 208 -11.76 12.03 13.00
N ARG A 209 -10.77 12.52 13.79
CA ARG A 209 -9.67 11.69 14.28
C ARG A 209 -10.11 10.54 15.19
N CYS A 210 -11.18 10.75 15.93
CA CYS A 210 -11.74 9.73 16.81
C CYS A 210 -12.69 8.76 16.09
N ALA A 211 -13.00 9.00 14.81
CA ALA A 211 -14.05 8.32 14.08
C ALA A 211 -15.41 8.38 14.81
N ASN A 212 -15.80 9.59 15.26
CA ASN A 212 -17.09 9.85 15.91
C ASN A 212 -18.02 10.64 14.96
N PRO A 213 -18.86 9.95 14.15
CA PRO A 213 -19.71 10.61 13.17
C PRO A 213 -20.79 11.49 13.79
N GLU A 214 -21.34 11.13 14.95
CA GLU A 214 -22.37 11.91 15.64
C GLU A 214 -21.83 13.26 16.13
N ALA A 215 -20.63 13.26 16.72
CA ALA A 215 -19.95 14.49 17.10
C ALA A 215 -19.59 15.33 15.87
N ALA A 216 -19.09 14.70 14.80
CA ALA A 216 -18.77 15.41 13.56
C ALA A 216 -20.01 16.07 12.96
N GLU A 217 -21.13 15.36 12.88
CA GLU A 217 -22.41 15.89 12.39
C GLU A 217 -22.90 17.07 13.26
N LEU A 218 -22.83 16.94 14.59
CA LEU A 218 -23.21 18.01 15.51
C LEU A 218 -22.39 19.28 15.28
N LEU A 219 -21.07 19.14 15.11
CA LEU A 219 -20.13 20.25 14.91
C LEU A 219 -20.30 20.89 13.53
N LEU A 220 -20.51 20.10 12.49
CA LEU A 220 -20.80 20.58 11.13
C LEU A 220 -22.12 21.37 11.09
N LYS A 221 -23.17 20.88 11.75
CA LYS A 221 -24.45 21.62 11.91
C LYS A 221 -24.28 22.92 12.69
N ALA A 222 -23.30 23.00 13.59
CA ALA A 222 -22.95 24.22 14.31
C ALA A 222 -22.07 25.20 13.49
N GLY A 223 -21.71 24.86 12.25
CA GLY A 223 -20.93 25.73 11.36
C GLY A 223 -19.42 25.54 11.45
N ALA A 224 -18.94 24.36 11.87
CA ALA A 224 -17.55 23.98 11.75
C ALA A 224 -17.13 23.98 10.27
N ASN A 225 -15.91 24.45 9.95
CA ASN A 225 -15.42 24.43 8.59
C ASN A 225 -14.85 23.03 8.24
N PRO A 226 -15.41 22.30 7.26
CA PRO A 226 -14.86 21.00 6.85
C PRO A 226 -13.59 21.12 6.01
N ASN A 227 -13.28 22.31 5.47
CA ASN A 227 -12.13 22.56 4.61
C ASN A 227 -10.91 23.05 5.41
N ILE A 228 -10.58 22.33 6.48
CA ILE A 228 -9.43 22.63 7.34
C ILE A 228 -8.28 21.65 7.07
N PRO A 229 -7.02 22.12 7.16
CA PRO A 229 -5.87 21.25 7.04
C PRO A 229 -5.65 20.47 8.34
N CYS A 230 -5.43 19.18 8.19
CA CYS A 230 -5.06 18.25 9.25
C CYS A 230 -3.63 17.78 9.01
N TRP A 231 -2.76 18.01 9.99
CA TRP A 231 -1.40 17.51 9.91
C TRP A 231 -1.31 16.13 10.57
N ASN A 232 -0.89 15.13 9.81
CA ASN A 232 -0.62 13.80 10.35
C ASN A 232 0.87 13.65 10.66
N LEU A 233 1.17 13.39 11.93
CA LEU A 233 2.54 13.25 12.44
C LEU A 233 2.81 11.77 12.69
N GLU A 234 3.36 11.08 11.70
CA GLU A 234 3.81 9.68 11.84
C GLU A 234 5.28 9.65 12.31
N ARG A 235 5.89 8.52 12.69
CA ARG A 235 7.28 8.49 13.22
C ARG A 235 8.38 8.98 12.26
N SER A 236 8.18 8.83 10.96
CA SER A 236 9.22 9.13 9.94
C SER A 236 8.70 9.88 8.73
N SER A 237 7.41 10.24 8.73
CA SER A 237 6.78 11.07 7.71
C SER A 237 5.77 11.99 8.38
N ASN A 238 5.76 13.24 7.94
CA ASN A 238 4.76 14.23 8.34
C ASN A 238 4.03 14.62 7.08
N GLU A 239 2.70 14.60 7.12
CA GLU A 239 1.89 14.79 5.93
C GLU A 239 0.72 15.70 6.21
N TRP A 240 0.39 16.49 5.21
CA TRP A 240 -0.85 17.24 5.21
C TRP A 240 -1.96 16.38 4.62
N TYR A 241 -3.13 16.57 5.22
CA TYR A 241 -4.41 16.07 4.77
C TYR A 241 -5.41 17.23 4.81
N SER A 242 -6.39 17.26 3.91
CA SER A 242 -7.66 17.87 4.25
C SER A 242 -8.37 17.00 5.27
N LEU A 243 -9.31 17.56 6.01
CA LEU A 243 -10.12 16.77 6.92
C LEU A 243 -10.83 15.61 6.20
N LEU A 244 -11.29 15.84 4.96
CA LEU A 244 -11.88 14.82 4.08
C LEU A 244 -10.87 13.71 3.76
N SER A 245 -9.68 14.05 3.26
CA SER A 245 -8.64 13.05 2.98
C SER A 245 -8.25 12.27 4.25
N TYR A 246 -8.18 12.93 5.40
CA TYR A 246 -7.88 12.25 6.66
C TYR A 246 -8.95 11.21 6.99
N ALA A 247 -10.24 11.57 6.91
CA ALA A 247 -11.35 10.66 7.14
C ALA A 247 -11.25 9.41 6.24
N ILE A 248 -10.95 9.58 4.96
CA ILE A 248 -10.80 8.49 3.99
C ILE A 248 -9.58 7.63 4.28
N SER A 249 -8.43 8.23 4.59
CA SER A 249 -7.16 7.52 4.84
C SER A 249 -7.17 6.65 6.09
N SER A 250 -7.99 7.01 7.09
CA SER A 250 -8.05 6.27 8.34
C SER A 250 -8.62 4.87 8.05
N SER A 251 -7.84 3.82 8.33
CA SER A 251 -8.22 2.42 8.10
C SER A 251 -9.42 1.95 8.93
N ARG A 252 -10.08 2.87 9.64
CA ARG A 252 -11.35 2.66 10.32
C ARG A 252 -12.53 2.60 9.35
N GLY A 253 -12.32 2.91 8.06
CA GLY A 253 -13.22 2.50 6.98
C GLY A 253 -14.65 3.05 7.08
N ASP A 254 -14.85 4.11 7.87
CA ASP A 254 -16.17 4.68 8.05
C ASP A 254 -16.41 5.77 7.00
N GLU A 255 -17.00 5.35 5.88
CA GLU A 255 -17.48 6.25 4.84
C GLU A 255 -18.47 7.29 5.38
N THR A 256 -19.10 7.04 6.53
CA THR A 256 -20.08 7.93 7.14
C THR A 256 -19.48 9.31 7.36
N ILE A 257 -18.27 9.42 7.92
CA ILE A 257 -17.64 10.72 8.17
C ILE A 257 -17.26 11.41 6.86
N ALA A 258 -16.70 10.68 5.89
CA ALA A 258 -16.36 11.27 4.59
C ALA A 258 -17.61 11.80 3.87
N ASN A 259 -18.70 11.03 3.90
CA ASN A 259 -20.00 11.44 3.35
C ASN A 259 -20.58 12.65 4.08
N LEU A 260 -20.52 12.68 5.43
CA LEU A 260 -20.95 13.83 6.23
C LEU A 260 -20.17 15.11 5.88
N LEU A 261 -18.85 15.00 5.72
CA LEU A 261 -18.02 16.14 5.32
C LEU A 261 -18.42 16.66 3.93
N LEU A 262 -18.65 15.77 2.96
CA LEU A 262 -19.11 16.13 1.62
C LEU A 262 -20.52 16.75 1.64
N ASP A 263 -21.44 16.23 2.46
CA ASP A 263 -22.79 16.77 2.64
C ASP A 263 -22.77 18.20 3.21
N HIS A 264 -21.69 18.56 3.90
CA HIS A 264 -21.45 19.89 4.47
C HIS A 264 -20.45 20.73 3.68
N GLU A 265 -20.30 20.49 2.37
CA GLU A 265 -19.50 21.32 1.45
C GLU A 265 -17.97 21.21 1.64
N ALA A 266 -17.46 20.06 2.08
CA ALA A 266 -16.04 19.74 1.90
C ALA A 266 -15.67 19.73 0.40
N ASP A 267 -14.56 20.38 0.02
CA ASP A 267 -14.06 20.36 -1.36
C ASP A 267 -13.63 18.92 -1.71
N PRO A 268 -14.27 18.26 -2.69
CA PRO A 268 -13.95 16.89 -3.07
C PRO A 268 -12.53 16.74 -3.63
N ARG A 269 -11.88 17.85 -4.02
CA ARG A 269 -10.48 17.88 -4.47
C ARG A 269 -9.50 17.96 -3.30
N GLY A 270 -9.96 18.17 -2.07
CA GLY A 270 -9.10 18.36 -0.91
C GLY A 270 -8.43 19.73 -0.89
N LEU A 271 -7.26 19.82 -0.26
CA LEU A 271 -6.51 21.08 -0.10
C LEU A 271 -5.20 21.08 -0.89
N ASP A 272 -4.74 22.27 -1.31
CA ASP A 272 -3.47 22.39 -2.04
C ASP A 272 -2.26 21.88 -1.22
N CYS A 273 -2.29 22.02 0.11
CA CYS A 273 -1.16 21.63 0.97
C CYS A 273 -0.92 20.12 1.04
N GLU A 274 -1.90 19.29 0.67
CA GLU A 274 -1.78 17.83 0.63
C GLU A 274 -1.55 17.28 -0.79
N GLY A 275 -1.65 18.12 -1.82
CA GLY A 275 -1.75 17.73 -3.22
C GLY A 275 -3.21 17.62 -3.68
N ILE A 276 -3.56 18.39 -4.71
CA ILE A 276 -4.93 18.45 -5.24
C ILE A 276 -5.39 17.05 -5.70
N ASN A 277 -6.63 16.69 -5.39
CA ASN A 277 -7.30 15.41 -5.62
C ASN A 277 -6.80 14.23 -4.77
N LYS A 278 -6.12 14.48 -3.66
CA LYS A 278 -5.77 13.41 -2.70
C LYS A 278 -6.96 12.63 -2.16
N PRO A 279 -8.15 13.22 -1.87
CA PRO A 279 -9.33 12.43 -1.46
C PRO A 279 -9.68 11.31 -2.45
N LEU A 280 -9.66 11.62 -3.76
CA LEU A 280 -9.96 10.66 -4.83
C LEU A 280 -8.94 9.53 -4.86
N LEU A 281 -7.65 9.85 -4.75
CA LEU A 281 -6.59 8.83 -4.69
C LEU A 281 -6.83 7.85 -3.53
N LEU A 282 -7.12 8.40 -2.35
CA LEU A 282 -7.31 7.60 -1.14
C LEU A 282 -8.54 6.70 -1.24
N ALA A 283 -9.64 7.19 -1.83
CA ALA A 283 -10.82 6.40 -2.09
C ALA A 283 -10.49 5.21 -3.02
N LEU A 284 -9.78 5.45 -4.11
CA LEU A 284 -9.36 4.40 -5.05
C LEU A 284 -8.43 3.38 -4.39
N LYS A 285 -7.46 3.84 -3.60
CA LYS A 285 -6.49 2.96 -2.92
C LYS A 285 -7.12 2.07 -1.85
N ASN A 286 -8.22 2.52 -1.26
CA ASN A 286 -8.98 1.76 -0.27
C ASN A 286 -10.09 0.90 -0.92
N ASP A 287 -10.06 0.74 -2.24
CA ASP A 287 -11.07 0.03 -3.04
C ASP A 287 -12.50 0.56 -2.83
N ASN A 288 -12.62 1.85 -2.48
CA ASN A 288 -13.90 2.50 -2.23
C ASN A 288 -14.44 3.18 -3.49
N TRP A 289 -14.93 2.35 -4.40
CA TRP A 289 -15.39 2.78 -5.73
C TRP A 289 -16.59 3.73 -5.66
N ASN A 290 -17.51 3.50 -4.72
CA ASN A 290 -18.69 4.36 -4.54
C ASN A 290 -18.30 5.78 -4.11
N LEU A 291 -17.38 5.91 -3.16
CA LEU A 291 -16.88 7.20 -2.74
C LEU A 291 -16.05 7.87 -3.85
N ALA A 292 -15.23 7.10 -4.58
CA ALA A 292 -14.47 7.62 -5.71
C ALA A 292 -15.40 8.19 -6.80
N ASP A 293 -16.47 7.49 -7.15
CA ASP A 293 -17.48 7.99 -8.09
C ASP A 293 -18.19 9.23 -7.57
N ARG A 294 -18.55 9.25 -6.29
CA ARG A 294 -19.16 10.43 -5.66
C ARG A 294 -18.23 11.65 -5.72
N LEU A 295 -16.94 11.48 -5.43
CA LEU A 295 -15.96 12.57 -5.49
C LEU A 295 -15.85 13.14 -6.91
N LEU A 296 -15.80 12.27 -7.93
CA LEU A 296 -15.80 12.68 -9.34
C LEU A 296 -17.09 13.42 -9.72
N ASP A 297 -18.25 12.95 -9.26
CA ASP A 297 -19.54 13.60 -9.51
C ASP A 297 -19.64 14.98 -8.84
N MET A 298 -18.92 15.19 -7.75
CA MET A 298 -18.82 16.47 -7.04
C MET A 298 -17.72 17.39 -7.62
N GLY A 299 -16.99 16.96 -8.64
CA GLY A 299 -16.01 17.79 -9.36
C GLY A 299 -14.54 17.52 -9.03
N ALA A 300 -14.23 16.44 -8.31
CA ALA A 300 -12.86 15.90 -8.33
C ALA A 300 -12.51 15.39 -9.74
N ASP A 301 -11.21 15.34 -10.03
CA ASP A 301 -10.72 14.79 -11.30
C ASP A 301 -9.37 14.08 -11.13
N PHE A 302 -8.86 13.52 -12.23
CA PHE A 302 -7.57 12.82 -12.27
C PHE A 302 -6.40 13.78 -12.56
N SER A 303 -6.50 15.05 -12.19
CA SER A 303 -5.40 16.02 -12.27
C SER A 303 -4.79 16.28 -10.88
N GLY A 304 -3.84 17.22 -10.78
CA GLY A 304 -3.25 17.62 -9.50
C GLY A 304 -2.05 16.77 -9.08
N GLY A 305 -2.02 16.39 -7.81
CA GLY A 305 -0.84 15.85 -7.14
C GLY A 305 -0.02 16.91 -6.42
N GLU A 306 1.11 16.49 -5.87
CA GLU A 306 2.08 17.38 -5.24
C GLU A 306 3.03 17.95 -6.28
N ASP A 307 3.33 19.24 -6.17
CA ASP A 307 4.45 19.85 -6.88
C ASP A 307 5.74 19.20 -6.38
N LEU A 308 6.20 18.19 -7.12
CA LEU A 308 7.47 17.56 -6.85
C LEU A 308 8.57 18.62 -7.04
N ILE A 309 9.21 19.01 -5.93
CA ILE A 309 10.39 19.88 -6.01
C ILE A 309 11.45 19.11 -6.81
N GLN A 310 12.03 19.78 -7.82
CA GLN A 310 12.96 19.19 -8.78
C GLN A 310 14.13 18.42 -8.10
N GLU A 311 14.56 18.86 -6.92
CA GLU A 311 15.59 18.21 -6.10
C GLU A 311 15.23 16.79 -5.63
N ARG A 312 13.95 16.43 -5.52
CA ARG A 312 13.51 15.07 -5.14
C ARG A 312 13.59 14.09 -6.31
N PHE A 313 13.64 14.56 -7.56
CA PHE A 313 13.60 13.70 -8.75
C PHE A 313 14.82 12.80 -8.89
N GLU A 314 16.01 13.24 -8.46
CA GLU A 314 17.22 12.41 -8.54
C GLU A 314 17.13 11.16 -7.67
N ARG A 315 16.23 11.14 -6.67
CA ARG A 315 15.98 10.00 -5.77
C ARG A 315 14.67 9.26 -6.06
N ILE A 316 13.82 9.76 -6.95
CA ILE A 316 12.50 9.19 -7.25
C ILE A 316 12.54 7.68 -7.53
N PRO A 317 13.42 7.15 -8.38
CA PRO A 317 13.41 5.72 -8.70
C PRO A 317 13.54 4.82 -7.46
N GLN A 318 14.38 5.24 -6.51
CA GLN A 318 14.58 4.52 -5.24
C GLN A 318 13.34 4.60 -4.34
N LEU A 319 12.61 5.72 -4.40
CA LEU A 319 11.36 5.94 -3.63
C LEU A 319 10.17 5.13 -4.16
N PHE A 320 10.26 4.59 -5.37
CA PHE A 320 9.26 3.69 -5.97
C PHE A 320 9.63 2.21 -5.91
N GLY A 321 10.69 1.86 -5.16
CA GLY A 321 11.18 0.47 -5.14
C GLY A 321 11.70 -0.02 -6.50
N ILE A 322 12.01 0.89 -7.43
CA ILE A 322 12.73 0.58 -8.67
C ILE A 322 14.22 0.59 -8.33
N ASN A 323 14.87 -0.56 -8.39
CA ASN A 323 16.31 -0.63 -8.23
C ASN A 323 17.04 -0.28 -9.55
N ALA A 324 18.36 -0.09 -9.49
CA ALA A 324 19.16 0.26 -10.66
C ALA A 324 19.04 -0.79 -11.80
N ASP A 325 18.86 -2.06 -11.46
CA ASP A 325 18.67 -3.13 -12.45
C ASP A 325 17.34 -3.00 -13.20
N ASP A 326 16.27 -2.65 -12.50
CA ASP A 326 14.96 -2.41 -13.10
C ASP A 326 15.01 -1.21 -14.06
N GLN A 327 15.67 -0.12 -13.65
CA GLN A 327 15.87 1.06 -14.51
C GLN A 327 16.67 0.71 -15.76
N LYS A 328 17.80 0.01 -15.59
CA LYS A 328 18.63 -0.42 -16.71
C LYS A 328 17.86 -1.32 -17.67
N TRP A 329 17.10 -2.27 -17.13
CA TRP A 329 16.25 -3.16 -17.92
C TRP A 329 15.19 -2.39 -18.70
N LEU A 330 14.46 -1.47 -18.05
CA LEU A 330 13.48 -0.60 -18.71
C LEU A 330 14.11 0.17 -19.86
N GLN A 331 15.22 0.87 -19.58
CA GLN A 331 15.89 1.72 -20.57
C GLN A 331 16.41 0.93 -21.77
N GLU A 332 16.99 -0.25 -21.54
CA GLU A 332 17.56 -1.06 -22.61
C GLU A 332 16.53 -1.88 -23.38
N LYS A 333 15.47 -2.36 -22.72
CA LYS A 333 14.58 -3.40 -23.28
C LYS A 333 13.16 -2.92 -23.55
N ILE A 334 12.66 -1.91 -22.84
CA ILE A 334 11.27 -1.47 -22.92
C ILE A 334 11.16 -0.09 -23.58
N ALA A 335 11.94 0.90 -23.13
CA ALA A 335 11.91 2.27 -23.67
C ALA A 335 12.11 2.37 -25.20
N PRO A 336 12.88 1.49 -25.88
CA PRO A 336 12.94 1.50 -27.35
C PRO A 336 11.67 0.99 -28.05
N LEU A 337 10.73 0.38 -27.31
CA LEU A 337 9.53 -0.27 -27.85
C LEU A 337 8.24 0.53 -27.60
N MET A 338 8.21 1.36 -26.56
CA MET A 338 7.07 2.20 -26.19
C MET A 338 7.55 3.48 -25.50
N HIS A 339 6.69 4.49 -25.46
CA HIS A 339 6.94 5.68 -24.66
C HIS A 339 6.68 5.37 -23.18
N ILE A 340 7.66 5.63 -22.34
CA ILE A 340 7.51 5.61 -20.88
C ILE A 340 7.33 7.07 -20.45
N ALA A 341 6.20 7.36 -19.80
CA ALA A 341 5.89 8.70 -19.35
C ALA A 341 6.85 9.13 -18.23
N GLU A 342 7.26 10.39 -18.25
CA GLU A 342 8.03 10.98 -17.16
C GLU A 342 7.14 11.14 -15.91
N PRO A 343 7.71 11.09 -14.69
CA PRO A 343 6.92 11.24 -13.47
C PRO A 343 6.11 12.55 -13.43
N SER A 344 6.63 13.64 -14.02
CA SER A 344 5.92 14.93 -14.11
C SER A 344 4.72 14.95 -15.06
N GLU A 345 4.53 13.91 -15.88
CA GLU A 345 3.39 13.81 -16.80
C GLU A 345 2.15 13.16 -16.17
N VAL A 346 2.28 12.67 -14.93
CA VAL A 346 1.19 12.04 -14.18
C VAL A 346 1.06 12.70 -12.81
N PRO A 347 -0.16 12.83 -12.25
CA PRO A 347 -0.33 13.23 -10.86
C PRO A 347 0.35 12.24 -9.92
N MET A 348 1.12 12.79 -8.98
CA MET A 348 1.86 11.99 -8.00
C MET A 348 1.56 12.51 -6.60
N PHE A 349 1.38 11.59 -5.67
CA PHE A 349 1.00 11.91 -4.30
C PHE A 349 1.96 11.22 -3.34
N PHE A 350 2.48 11.95 -2.37
CA PHE A 350 3.27 11.36 -1.31
C PHE A 350 2.34 10.71 -0.29
N TRP A 351 2.77 9.54 0.15
CA TRP A 351 2.11 8.75 1.17
C TRP A 351 3.14 8.33 2.22
N GLY A 352 2.98 8.87 3.41
CA GLY A 352 3.84 8.72 4.55
C GLY A 352 3.56 7.39 5.23
N HIS A 353 4.62 6.64 5.48
CA HIS A 353 4.57 5.49 6.38
C HIS A 353 5.80 5.50 7.27
N GLY A 354 5.84 4.58 8.23
CA GLY A 354 6.93 4.43 9.20
C GLY A 354 8.33 4.19 8.62
N GLN A 355 8.47 4.03 7.29
CA GLN A 355 9.75 3.79 6.60
C GLN A 355 10.15 4.94 5.64
N GLY A 356 9.60 6.15 5.79
CA GLY A 356 10.00 7.32 5.00
C GLY A 356 9.07 7.67 3.83
N GLY A 357 7.95 6.98 3.71
CA GLY A 357 6.92 7.23 2.71
C GLY A 357 7.24 6.68 1.31
N GLN A 358 6.21 6.66 0.48
CA GLN A 358 6.22 6.22 -0.91
C GLN A 358 5.35 7.17 -1.72
N TYR A 359 5.63 7.32 -3.00
CA TYR A 359 4.72 8.04 -3.89
C TYR A 359 3.77 7.07 -4.57
N SER A 360 2.59 7.55 -4.94
CA SER A 360 1.57 6.78 -5.63
C SER A 360 0.87 7.64 -6.68
N THR A 361 0.34 6.98 -7.71
CA THR A 361 -0.51 7.59 -8.73
C THR A 361 -1.92 7.01 -8.67
N PHE A 362 -2.89 7.63 -9.33
CA PHE A 362 -4.23 7.06 -9.45
C PHE A 362 -4.21 5.67 -10.10
N LEU A 363 -3.34 5.47 -11.11
CA LEU A 363 -3.23 4.20 -11.82
C LEU A 363 -2.66 3.08 -10.94
N ASP A 364 -1.76 3.39 -10.00
CA ASP A 364 -1.23 2.43 -9.01
C ASP A 364 -2.33 1.87 -8.08
N SER A 365 -3.45 2.59 -7.93
CA SER A 365 -4.56 2.16 -7.07
C SER A 365 -5.52 1.20 -7.78
N LEU A 366 -5.38 1.01 -9.09
CA LEU A 366 -6.28 0.18 -9.91
C LEU A 366 -5.57 -1.05 -10.49
N THR A 367 -4.49 -1.47 -9.85
CA THR A 367 -3.58 -2.45 -10.46
C THR A 367 -4.14 -3.87 -10.51
N ASP A 368 -5.13 -4.18 -9.69
CA ASP A 368 -5.68 -5.53 -9.51
C ASP A 368 -7.09 -5.71 -10.10
N ASP A 369 -7.75 -4.62 -10.54
CA ASP A 369 -9.12 -4.65 -11.08
C ASP A 369 -9.21 -3.96 -12.46
N ILE A 370 -9.26 -4.78 -13.51
CA ILE A 370 -9.35 -4.30 -14.89
C ILE A 370 -10.68 -3.62 -15.21
N ASP A 371 -11.77 -4.00 -14.53
CA ASP A 371 -13.07 -3.44 -14.82
C ASP A 371 -13.22 -2.07 -14.15
N MET A 372 -12.69 -1.90 -12.95
CA MET A 372 -12.55 -0.57 -12.33
C MET A 372 -11.58 0.33 -13.11
N LEU A 373 -10.49 -0.21 -13.65
CA LEU A 373 -9.61 0.55 -14.53
C LEU A 373 -10.35 1.09 -15.76
N LYS A 374 -11.12 0.24 -16.47
CA LYS A 374 -11.93 0.68 -17.62
C LYS A 374 -12.97 1.73 -17.23
N HIS A 375 -13.63 1.52 -16.09
CA HIS A 375 -14.62 2.45 -15.56
C HIS A 375 -14.01 3.83 -15.36
N PHE A 376 -12.91 3.93 -14.61
CA PHE A 376 -12.26 5.21 -14.35
C PHE A 376 -11.53 5.79 -15.56
N GLU A 377 -11.01 4.97 -16.50
CA GLU A 377 -10.53 5.46 -17.80
C GLU A 377 -11.66 6.18 -18.57
N SER A 378 -12.87 5.62 -18.57
CA SER A 378 -14.04 6.27 -19.19
C SER A 378 -14.43 7.60 -18.51
N ARG A 379 -13.98 7.81 -17.27
CA ARG A 379 -14.17 9.02 -16.46
C ARG A 379 -12.99 9.99 -16.54
N GLY A 380 -12.00 9.72 -17.40
CA GLY A 380 -10.88 10.63 -17.67
C GLY A 380 -9.57 10.26 -16.97
N LEU A 381 -9.45 9.08 -16.36
CA LEU A 381 -8.18 8.59 -15.82
C LEU A 381 -7.16 8.42 -16.95
N SER A 382 -5.96 8.99 -16.76
CA SER A 382 -4.83 8.78 -17.66
C SER A 382 -4.29 7.35 -17.56
N THR A 383 -4.10 6.70 -18.71
CA THR A 383 -3.49 5.37 -18.85
C THR A 383 -1.98 5.42 -19.13
N LYS A 384 -1.36 6.60 -19.00
CA LYS A 384 0.08 6.76 -19.20
C LYS A 384 0.87 5.92 -18.19
N LEU A 385 1.79 5.10 -18.70
CA LEU A 385 2.66 4.25 -17.90
C LEU A 385 3.99 4.95 -17.61
N THR A 386 4.24 5.27 -16.35
CA THR A 386 5.59 5.65 -15.90
C THR A 386 6.45 4.40 -15.68
N ALA A 387 7.76 4.60 -15.52
CA ALA A 387 8.71 3.54 -15.23
C ALA A 387 8.33 2.73 -13.97
N SER A 388 7.90 3.40 -12.89
CA SER A 388 7.51 2.75 -11.64
C SER A 388 6.30 1.86 -11.81
N ILE A 389 5.22 2.43 -12.34
CA ILE A 389 3.95 1.75 -12.57
C ILE A 389 4.17 0.51 -13.44
N PHE A 390 4.92 0.66 -14.54
CA PHE A 390 5.21 -0.45 -15.45
C PHE A 390 5.97 -1.60 -14.78
N VAL A 391 7.03 -1.27 -14.02
CA VAL A 391 7.83 -2.28 -13.31
C VAL A 391 7.01 -2.96 -12.21
N ASP A 392 6.17 -2.21 -11.50
CA ASP A 392 5.31 -2.76 -10.46
C ASP A 392 4.30 -3.77 -11.04
N PHE A 393 3.63 -3.42 -12.15
CA PHE A 393 2.77 -4.36 -12.90
C PHE A 393 3.49 -5.64 -13.30
N VAL A 394 4.73 -5.52 -13.80
CA VAL A 394 5.56 -6.66 -14.19
C VAL A 394 5.94 -7.51 -12.98
N LYS A 395 6.28 -6.89 -11.84
CA LYS A 395 6.66 -7.62 -10.61
C LYS A 395 5.47 -8.33 -9.96
N ARG A 396 4.31 -7.67 -9.86
CA ARG A 396 3.09 -8.25 -9.29
C ARG A 396 2.46 -9.33 -10.16
N GLY A 397 2.76 -9.33 -11.46
CA GLY A 397 2.21 -10.30 -12.39
C GLY A 397 0.81 -9.96 -12.88
N ASN A 398 0.42 -8.68 -12.80
CA ASN A 398 -0.90 -8.14 -13.15
C ASN A 398 -1.06 -8.03 -14.67
N PHE A 399 -1.03 -9.19 -15.32
CA PHE A 399 -0.90 -9.30 -16.77
C PHE A 399 -2.10 -8.75 -17.52
N ASP A 400 -3.31 -8.91 -17.00
CA ASP A 400 -4.54 -8.48 -17.68
C ASP A 400 -4.65 -6.96 -17.74
N VAL A 401 -4.35 -6.28 -16.63
CA VAL A 401 -4.28 -4.82 -16.57
C VAL A 401 -3.17 -4.30 -17.48
N LEU A 402 -1.97 -4.89 -17.41
CA LEU A 402 -0.86 -4.48 -18.28
C LEU A 402 -1.17 -4.68 -19.77
N LEU A 403 -1.80 -5.79 -20.15
CA LEU A 403 -2.25 -6.02 -21.53
C LEU A 403 -3.25 -4.97 -21.99
N TYR A 404 -4.18 -4.59 -21.10
CA TYR A 404 -5.17 -3.56 -21.40
C TYR A 404 -4.53 -2.18 -21.59
N LEU A 405 -3.58 -1.80 -20.72
CA LEU A 405 -2.87 -0.53 -20.83
C LEU A 405 -1.98 -0.46 -22.08
N LEU A 406 -1.47 -1.59 -22.55
CA LEU A 406 -0.63 -1.69 -23.75
C LEU A 406 -1.41 -2.03 -25.04
N ARG A 407 -2.75 -2.06 -25.00
CA ARG A 407 -3.60 -2.52 -26.11
C ARG A 407 -3.38 -1.77 -27.43
N ASP A 408 -2.98 -0.50 -27.34
CA ASP A 408 -2.76 0.41 -28.46
C ASP A 408 -1.27 0.51 -28.86
N GLU A 409 -0.37 -0.19 -28.15
CA GLU A 409 1.07 -0.15 -28.42
C GLU A 409 1.44 -1.00 -29.65
N PRO A 410 2.10 -0.44 -30.67
CA PRO A 410 2.43 -1.15 -31.90
C PRO A 410 3.40 -2.31 -31.68
N ASN A 411 4.17 -2.28 -30.60
CA ASN A 411 5.15 -3.30 -30.24
C ASN A 411 4.68 -4.24 -29.11
N LEU A 412 3.37 -4.30 -28.81
CA LEU A 412 2.78 -5.08 -27.71
C LEU A 412 3.40 -6.48 -27.57
N ALA A 413 3.51 -7.24 -28.65
CA ALA A 413 4.09 -8.60 -28.63
C ALA A 413 5.52 -8.65 -28.09
N ARG A 414 6.35 -7.70 -28.52
CA ARG A 414 7.74 -7.60 -28.09
C ARG A 414 7.82 -7.14 -26.64
N ILE A 415 6.98 -6.17 -26.24
CA ILE A 415 6.92 -5.66 -24.86
C ILE A 415 6.57 -6.82 -23.92
N ILE A 416 5.47 -7.53 -24.19
CA ILE A 416 5.04 -8.68 -23.38
C ILE A 416 6.09 -9.79 -23.33
N PHE A 417 6.76 -10.08 -24.44
CA PHE A 417 7.87 -11.02 -24.44
C PHE A 417 9.01 -10.61 -23.50
N ARG A 418 9.38 -9.31 -23.47
CA ARG A 418 10.40 -8.80 -22.54
C ARG A 418 9.93 -8.85 -21.09
N CYS A 419 8.65 -8.54 -20.82
CA CYS A 419 8.06 -8.66 -19.49
C CYS A 419 8.14 -10.11 -18.99
N ARG A 420 7.70 -11.09 -19.78
CA ARG A 420 7.78 -12.53 -19.43
C ARG A 420 9.21 -13.00 -19.17
N ARG A 421 10.20 -12.47 -19.90
CA ARG A 421 11.61 -12.79 -19.62
C ARG A 421 12.10 -12.20 -18.29
N ARG A 422 11.55 -11.07 -17.85
CA ARG A 422 11.89 -10.45 -16.56
C ARG A 422 11.18 -11.13 -15.41
N ASN A 423 9.90 -11.43 -15.56
CA ASN A 423 9.11 -12.20 -14.62
C ASN A 423 8.37 -13.34 -15.36
N PRO A 424 8.92 -14.57 -15.33
CA PRO A 424 8.32 -15.73 -16.00
C PRO A 424 6.91 -16.07 -15.53
N GLN A 425 6.48 -15.60 -14.35
CA GLN A 425 5.13 -15.82 -13.84
C GLN A 425 4.08 -14.92 -14.49
N ILE A 426 4.49 -13.96 -15.33
CA ILE A 426 3.56 -13.09 -16.05
C ILE A 426 2.69 -13.92 -17.01
N GLY A 427 1.40 -14.00 -16.69
CA GLY A 427 0.40 -14.71 -17.48
C GLY A 427 0.33 -16.23 -17.24
N THR A 428 1.19 -16.82 -16.40
CA THR A 428 1.12 -18.25 -16.03
C THR A 428 0.00 -18.50 -15.02
N ASN A 429 -0.21 -17.57 -14.08
CA ASN A 429 -1.26 -17.65 -13.05
C ASN A 429 -2.66 -17.80 -13.66
N ARG A 430 -2.90 -17.28 -14.86
CA ARG A 430 -4.20 -17.42 -15.55
C ARG A 430 -4.42 -18.83 -16.08
N VAL A 431 -3.37 -19.45 -16.62
CA VAL A 431 -3.39 -20.84 -17.08
C VAL A 431 -3.52 -21.76 -15.86
N GLN A 432 -2.79 -21.50 -14.78
CA GLN A 432 -2.91 -22.29 -13.55
C GLN A 432 -4.26 -22.09 -12.85
N ALA A 433 -4.78 -20.87 -12.69
CA ALA A 433 -6.08 -20.62 -12.08
C ALA A 433 -7.23 -21.23 -12.91
N TRP A 434 -7.14 -21.17 -14.24
CA TRP A 434 -8.09 -21.84 -15.13
C TRP A 434 -8.00 -23.37 -15.03
N LEU A 435 -6.79 -23.93 -14.95
CA LEU A 435 -6.57 -25.39 -14.81
C LEU A 435 -6.85 -25.92 -13.39
N SER A 436 -6.81 -25.06 -12.36
CA SER A 436 -6.97 -25.44 -10.95
C SER A 436 -8.41 -25.29 -10.44
N GLN A 437 -9.33 -24.72 -11.24
CA GLN A 437 -10.74 -24.70 -10.89
C GLN A 437 -11.34 -26.11 -11.07
N PRO A 438 -11.81 -26.77 -9.99
CA PRO A 438 -12.52 -28.03 -10.13
C PRO A 438 -13.84 -27.80 -10.89
N PRO A 439 -14.26 -28.72 -11.77
CA PRO A 439 -15.44 -28.54 -12.62
C PRO A 439 -16.80 -28.44 -11.89
N GLU A 440 -16.86 -28.50 -10.55
CA GLU A 440 -18.10 -28.72 -9.80
C GLU A 440 -18.37 -27.77 -8.61
N ARG A 441 -17.90 -26.51 -8.61
CA ARG A 441 -18.42 -25.52 -7.65
C ARG A 441 -18.98 -24.28 -8.32
N GLU A 442 -20.31 -24.21 -8.31
CA GLU A 442 -21.13 -23.07 -8.71
C GLU A 442 -20.75 -21.82 -7.90
N CYS A 443 -19.92 -20.95 -8.50
CA CYS A 443 -19.65 -19.60 -8.03
C CYS A 443 -20.62 -18.63 -8.73
N SER A 444 -21.16 -17.65 -8.01
CA SER A 444 -22.10 -16.64 -8.56
C SER A 444 -21.53 -15.87 -9.75
N VAL A 445 -20.21 -15.66 -9.78
CA VAL A 445 -19.47 -15.05 -10.90
C VAL A 445 -19.56 -15.90 -12.17
N VAL A 446 -19.57 -17.24 -12.04
CA VAL A 446 -19.73 -18.15 -13.17
C VAL A 446 -21.16 -18.11 -13.67
N GLN A 447 -22.18 -18.00 -12.81
CA GLN A 447 -23.58 -17.86 -13.25
C GLN A 447 -23.82 -16.54 -13.99
N GLU A 448 -23.18 -15.45 -13.57
CA GLU A 448 -23.28 -14.14 -14.22
C GLU A 448 -22.56 -14.12 -15.57
N GLN A 449 -21.37 -14.72 -15.66
CA GLN A 449 -20.68 -14.93 -16.94
C GLN A 449 -21.41 -15.93 -17.85
N GLN A 450 -22.02 -16.98 -17.31
CA GLN A 450 -22.84 -17.92 -18.10
C GLN A 450 -24.09 -17.23 -18.62
N LYS A 451 -24.73 -16.37 -17.81
CA LYS A 451 -25.90 -15.57 -18.21
C LYS A 451 -25.52 -14.58 -19.31
N GLU A 452 -24.42 -13.86 -19.15
CA GLU A 452 -23.87 -12.95 -20.16
C GLU A 452 -23.57 -13.71 -21.47
N ILE A 453 -22.92 -14.88 -21.39
CA ILE A 453 -22.67 -15.75 -22.56
C ILE A 453 -23.98 -16.28 -23.16
N THR A 454 -25.02 -16.54 -22.36
CA THR A 454 -26.29 -17.06 -22.88
C THR A 454 -27.07 -15.96 -23.60
N GLU A 455 -27.02 -14.73 -23.07
CA GLU A 455 -27.71 -13.53 -23.58
C GLU A 455 -26.97 -12.87 -24.76
N MET A 456 -25.68 -13.12 -24.95
CA MET A 456 -24.94 -12.64 -26.12
C MET A 456 -25.60 -13.07 -27.43
N THR A 457 -25.76 -12.10 -28.33
CA THR A 457 -26.20 -12.31 -29.70
C THR A 457 -25.23 -13.24 -30.44
N LYS A 458 -25.69 -13.82 -31.54
CA LYS A 458 -24.86 -14.68 -32.38
C LYS A 458 -23.64 -13.92 -32.91
N GLU A 459 -23.80 -12.64 -33.30
CA GLU A 459 -22.67 -11.81 -33.74
C GLU A 459 -21.64 -11.55 -32.64
N GLU A 460 -22.06 -11.31 -31.39
CA GLU A 460 -21.15 -11.09 -30.26
C GLU A 460 -20.39 -12.37 -29.90
N LYS A 461 -21.06 -13.53 -29.94
CA LYS A 461 -20.41 -14.84 -29.74
C LYS A 461 -19.37 -15.11 -30.81
N GLU A 462 -19.69 -14.82 -32.07
CA GLU A 462 -18.75 -14.94 -33.18
C GLU A 462 -17.58 -13.96 -33.05
N ALA A 463 -17.81 -12.70 -32.63
CA ALA A 463 -16.76 -11.72 -32.41
C ALA A 463 -15.82 -12.12 -31.26
N ARG A 464 -16.37 -12.59 -30.14
CA ARG A 464 -15.62 -13.07 -28.97
C ARG A 464 -14.84 -14.35 -29.28
N MET A 465 -15.43 -15.28 -30.02
CA MET A 465 -14.72 -16.47 -30.51
C MET A 465 -13.63 -16.14 -31.52
N LYS A 466 -13.84 -15.14 -32.39
CA LYS A 466 -12.82 -14.69 -33.35
C LYS A 466 -11.68 -13.93 -32.65
N TYR A 467 -11.98 -13.19 -31.58
CA TYR A 467 -10.98 -12.60 -30.69
C TYR A 467 -10.21 -13.68 -29.92
N LEU A 468 -10.89 -14.67 -29.34
CA LEU A 468 -10.26 -15.80 -28.65
C LEU A 468 -9.47 -16.67 -29.62
N GLU A 469 -9.93 -16.94 -30.84
CA GLU A 469 -9.14 -17.63 -31.86
C GLU A 469 -7.93 -16.82 -32.30
N LYS A 470 -8.05 -15.49 -32.42
CA LYS A 470 -6.92 -14.59 -32.73
C LYS A 470 -5.93 -14.56 -31.56
N TYR A 471 -6.41 -14.52 -30.33
CA TYR A 471 -5.63 -14.54 -29.10
C TYR A 471 -4.96 -15.91 -28.89
N LEU A 472 -5.68 -17.01 -29.08
CA LEU A 472 -5.17 -18.38 -29.00
C LEU A 472 -4.22 -18.68 -30.17
N LYS A 473 -4.49 -18.24 -31.40
CA LYS A 473 -3.46 -18.24 -32.46
C LYS A 473 -2.27 -17.38 -32.07
N TYR A 474 -2.47 -16.23 -31.46
CA TYR A 474 -1.35 -15.37 -31.05
C TYR A 474 -0.53 -15.97 -29.89
N VAL A 475 -1.18 -16.66 -28.94
CA VAL A 475 -0.57 -17.30 -27.76
C VAL A 475 0.03 -18.67 -28.10
N PHE A 476 -0.62 -19.44 -28.98
CA PHE A 476 -0.26 -20.83 -29.32
C PHE A 476 0.32 -21.01 -30.74
N SER A 477 0.25 -20.02 -31.62
CA SER A 477 1.01 -20.00 -32.89
C SER A 477 2.21 -19.06 -32.81
N ARG A 478 3.15 -19.41 -31.91
CA ARG A 478 4.61 -19.54 -32.14
C ARG A 478 5.43 -19.37 -30.85
N PRO A 479 6.44 -20.24 -30.69
CA PRO A 479 7.81 -19.75 -30.82
C PRO A 479 8.69 -20.76 -31.58
N ASP A 480 8.59 -20.79 -32.91
CA ASP A 480 9.33 -21.77 -33.70
C ASP A 480 10.21 -21.05 -34.74
N LEU A 481 11.41 -20.68 -34.30
CA LEU A 481 12.61 -20.37 -35.10
C LEU A 481 12.61 -19.20 -36.10
N GLU A 482 11.48 -18.54 -36.40
CA GLU A 482 11.51 -17.47 -37.42
C GLU A 482 12.39 -16.26 -37.08
N ASP A 483 12.60 -16.01 -35.79
CA ASP A 483 13.54 -15.00 -35.27
C ASP A 483 14.74 -15.65 -34.55
N PHE A 484 15.14 -16.85 -34.96
CA PHE A 484 16.40 -17.46 -34.51
C PHE A 484 17.59 -16.61 -34.99
N VAL A 485 18.01 -15.69 -34.13
CA VAL A 485 19.33 -15.06 -34.19
C VAL A 485 20.20 -15.90 -33.25
N PRO A 486 21.16 -16.68 -33.77
CA PRO A 486 22.17 -17.26 -32.90
C PRO A 486 22.77 -16.09 -32.12
N ASP A 487 22.79 -16.19 -30.80
CA ASP A 487 23.56 -15.29 -29.93
C ASP A 487 24.91 -15.00 -30.61
N ASP A 488 25.42 -13.76 -30.57
CA ASP A 488 26.40 -13.10 -31.46
C ASP A 488 27.73 -13.84 -31.81
N GLN A 489 27.89 -15.11 -31.44
CA GLN A 489 29.11 -15.91 -31.52
C GLN A 489 29.09 -17.08 -32.52
N GLY A 490 28.04 -17.22 -33.35
CA GLY A 490 28.01 -18.17 -34.48
C GLY A 490 27.98 -19.66 -34.10
N PRO A 491 27.70 -20.56 -35.08
CA PRO A 491 27.60 -22.00 -34.83
C PRO A 491 28.96 -22.66 -34.58
N LEU A 492 28.98 -23.66 -33.69
CA LEU A 492 30.11 -24.59 -33.62
C LEU A 492 30.07 -25.50 -34.85
N THR A 493 31.06 -25.39 -35.74
CA THR A 493 31.17 -26.24 -36.94
C THR A 493 31.99 -27.47 -36.62
N LEU A 494 31.42 -28.66 -36.81
CA LEU A 494 32.07 -29.94 -36.58
C LEU A 494 32.98 -30.35 -37.76
N PRO A 495 33.88 -31.33 -37.57
CA PRO A 495 34.75 -31.83 -38.64
C PRO A 495 34.01 -32.37 -39.86
N ASP A 496 32.78 -32.87 -39.68
CA ASP A 496 31.89 -33.33 -40.76
C ASP A 496 31.17 -32.18 -41.50
N GLY A 497 31.44 -30.92 -41.11
CA GLY A 497 30.81 -29.72 -41.66
C GLY A 497 29.43 -29.39 -41.08
N SER A 498 28.90 -30.21 -40.18
CA SER A 498 27.64 -29.94 -39.48
C SER A 498 27.78 -28.81 -38.47
N LYS A 499 26.67 -28.14 -38.15
CA LYS A 499 26.66 -26.95 -37.28
C LYS A 499 25.81 -27.18 -36.04
N PHE A 500 26.39 -26.89 -34.87
CA PHE A 500 25.71 -26.95 -33.58
C PHE A 500 25.33 -25.56 -33.10
N TYR A 501 24.08 -25.45 -32.67
CA TYR A 501 23.52 -24.26 -32.06
C TYR A 501 23.01 -24.61 -30.66
N VAL A 502 23.45 -23.85 -29.66
CA VAL A 502 22.94 -23.99 -28.28
C VAL A 502 21.66 -23.18 -28.20
N TYR A 503 20.54 -23.83 -27.90
CA TYR A 503 19.24 -23.18 -27.79
C TYR A 503 18.74 -23.31 -26.35
N MET A 504 18.99 -22.26 -25.55
CA MET A 504 18.75 -22.30 -24.10
C MET A 504 17.26 -22.38 -23.71
N ASP A 505 16.34 -22.14 -24.65
CA ASP A 505 14.90 -21.95 -24.37
C ASP A 505 13.99 -23.13 -24.79
N ALA A 506 14.54 -24.27 -25.24
CA ALA A 506 13.69 -25.44 -25.58
C ALA A 506 13.59 -26.43 -24.42
N VAL A 507 12.94 -26.04 -23.34
CA VAL A 507 12.45 -27.03 -22.37
C VAL A 507 11.10 -27.51 -22.88
N ALA A 508 10.98 -28.78 -23.26
CA ALA A 508 9.68 -29.40 -23.45
C ALA A 508 9.06 -29.59 -22.07
N THR A 509 7.92 -28.96 -21.80
CA THR A 509 7.15 -29.28 -20.58
C THR A 509 6.54 -30.68 -20.70
N PRO A 510 6.42 -31.44 -19.58
CA PRO A 510 5.99 -32.84 -19.63
C PRO A 510 4.53 -33.08 -20.05
N ASP A 511 3.70 -32.03 -20.13
CA ASP A 511 2.24 -32.16 -20.07
C ASP A 511 1.54 -32.49 -21.42
N ASP A 512 2.29 -32.62 -22.52
CA ASP A 512 1.73 -32.93 -23.86
C ASP A 512 1.88 -34.41 -24.29
N PHE A 513 2.26 -35.32 -23.39
CA PHE A 513 2.57 -36.71 -23.74
C PHE A 513 1.75 -37.74 -22.94
N ASP A 514 1.30 -38.80 -23.61
CA ASP A 514 0.79 -40.02 -22.97
C ASP A 514 1.83 -40.61 -22.00
N GLU A 515 1.37 -41.35 -20.98
CA GLU A 515 2.14 -41.91 -19.87
C GLU A 515 3.60 -42.27 -20.22
N PHE A 516 4.55 -41.70 -19.48
CA PHE A 516 5.98 -42.03 -19.60
C PHE A 516 6.19 -43.53 -19.46
N LYS A 517 6.71 -44.17 -20.52
CA LYS A 517 7.13 -45.57 -20.48
C LYS A 517 8.59 -45.64 -20.02
N ASP A 518 8.84 -46.30 -18.90
CA ASP A 518 10.21 -46.53 -18.40
C ASP A 518 11.09 -47.13 -19.49
N GLY A 519 12.27 -46.54 -19.67
CA GLY A 519 13.22 -46.95 -20.72
C GLY A 519 12.92 -46.36 -22.09
N TYR A 520 12.19 -45.24 -22.23
CA TYR A 520 12.00 -44.56 -23.51
C TYR A 520 12.15 -43.03 -23.36
N PHE A 521 12.59 -42.33 -24.42
CA PHE A 521 12.54 -40.86 -24.52
C PHE A 521 11.88 -40.41 -25.82
N TRP A 522 11.33 -39.20 -25.83
CA TRP A 522 10.71 -38.60 -27.01
C TRP A 522 11.70 -37.75 -27.80
N LEU A 523 11.87 -38.05 -29.09
CA LEU A 523 12.70 -37.32 -30.04
C LEU A 523 11.81 -36.55 -31.02
N LEU A 524 11.90 -35.22 -31.04
CA LEU A 524 11.24 -34.40 -32.06
C LEU A 524 12.12 -34.23 -33.29
N GLU A 525 11.78 -34.92 -34.36
CA GLU A 525 12.36 -34.66 -35.67
C GLU A 525 11.62 -33.48 -36.32
N LYS A 526 12.27 -32.34 -36.51
CA LYS A 526 11.70 -31.21 -37.26
C LYS A 526 12.27 -31.17 -38.68
N LYS A 527 11.42 -31.33 -39.69
CA LYS A 527 11.75 -31.05 -41.09
C LYS A 527 11.36 -29.63 -41.43
N ALA A 528 12.35 -28.81 -41.72
CA ALA A 528 12.15 -27.42 -42.11
C ALA A 528 12.46 -27.21 -43.58
N THR A 529 11.56 -26.57 -44.33
CA THR A 529 11.91 -25.93 -45.60
C THR A 529 12.34 -24.51 -45.28
N TYR A 530 13.58 -24.11 -45.57
CA TYR A 530 14.08 -22.79 -45.19
C TYR A 530 14.86 -22.10 -46.31
N ARG A 531 15.07 -20.78 -46.15
CA ARG A 531 15.96 -19.98 -46.98
C ARG A 531 16.97 -19.26 -46.09
N ARG A 532 18.26 -19.47 -46.34
CA ARG A 532 19.34 -18.75 -45.65
C ARG A 532 19.59 -17.40 -46.33
N ARG A 533 19.65 -16.32 -45.54
CA ARG A 533 20.08 -14.97 -45.96
C ARG A 533 21.15 -14.49 -44.99
N LYS A 534 22.41 -14.53 -45.42
CA LYS A 534 23.60 -14.25 -44.58
C LYS A 534 23.64 -15.18 -43.35
N ASP A 535 23.65 -14.61 -42.16
CA ASP A 535 23.62 -15.22 -40.84
C ASP A 535 22.22 -15.66 -40.39
N ARG A 536 21.17 -15.26 -41.12
CA ARG A 536 19.77 -15.58 -40.77
C ARG A 536 19.22 -16.76 -41.54
N ILE A 537 18.45 -17.61 -40.85
CA ILE A 537 17.73 -18.76 -41.43
C ILE A 537 16.24 -18.45 -41.35
N ILE A 538 15.60 -18.26 -42.50
CA ILE A 538 14.16 -18.00 -42.57
C ILE A 538 13.46 -19.32 -42.89
N VAL A 539 12.82 -19.90 -41.88
CA VAL A 539 12.02 -21.12 -42.02
C VAL A 539 10.70 -20.76 -42.70
N ARG A 540 10.31 -21.51 -43.74
CA ARG A 540 9.08 -21.31 -44.51
C ARG A 540 7.99 -22.33 -44.19
N ASP A 541 8.40 -23.55 -43.89
CA ASP A 541 7.51 -24.64 -43.50
C ASP A 541 8.26 -25.51 -42.51
N LEU A 542 7.60 -25.94 -41.43
CA LEU A 542 8.20 -26.70 -40.33
C LEU A 542 7.25 -27.84 -39.95
N GLN A 543 7.66 -29.06 -40.26
CA GLN A 543 6.91 -30.26 -39.93
C GLN A 543 7.65 -31.00 -38.81
N GLY A 544 7.01 -31.08 -37.64
CA GLY A 544 7.52 -31.87 -36.51
C GLY A 544 6.94 -33.28 -36.52
N LYS A 545 7.78 -34.28 -36.29
CA LYS A 545 7.35 -35.64 -35.96
C LYS A 545 8.04 -36.08 -34.66
N TRP A 546 7.26 -36.31 -33.62
CA TRP A 546 7.74 -36.95 -32.40
C TRP A 546 7.88 -38.45 -32.63
N ASN A 547 9.01 -39.01 -32.23
CA ASN A 547 9.25 -40.45 -32.24
C ASN A 547 9.68 -40.86 -30.82
N MET A 548 9.04 -41.90 -30.29
CA MET A 548 9.46 -42.52 -29.03
C MET A 548 10.64 -43.45 -29.32
N VAL A 549 11.74 -43.28 -28.61
CA VAL A 549 12.99 -44.01 -28.80
C VAL A 549 13.30 -44.79 -27.53
N GLU A 550 13.52 -46.08 -27.65
CA GLU A 550 13.89 -46.95 -26.52
C GLU A 550 15.31 -46.63 -26.04
N ILE A 551 15.44 -46.45 -24.74
CA ILE A 551 16.67 -46.28 -24.01
C ILE A 551 17.15 -47.69 -23.63
N PRO A 552 18.41 -48.05 -23.94
CA PRO A 552 18.99 -49.30 -23.46
C PRO A 552 18.86 -49.43 -21.93
N ASN A 553 18.46 -50.62 -21.45
CA ASN A 553 17.95 -50.94 -20.11
C ASN A 553 18.84 -50.58 -18.90
N ASP A 554 20.03 -50.02 -19.14
CA ASP A 554 21.09 -49.72 -18.18
C ASP A 554 21.43 -48.22 -18.11
N THR A 555 20.66 -47.35 -18.77
CA THR A 555 20.89 -45.89 -18.78
C THR A 555 19.91 -45.12 -17.88
N LYS A 556 20.42 -44.40 -16.88
CA LYS A 556 19.66 -43.41 -16.09
C LYS A 556 19.75 -42.02 -16.73
N ILE A 557 18.60 -41.40 -17.00
CA ILE A 557 18.50 -39.99 -17.42
C ILE A 557 18.34 -39.12 -16.16
N GLU A 558 19.27 -38.20 -15.91
CA GLU A 558 19.24 -37.35 -14.71
C GLU A 558 18.74 -35.91 -14.97
N THR A 559 18.79 -35.40 -16.21
CA THR A 559 18.26 -34.06 -16.60
C THR A 559 18.01 -34.03 -18.13
N LEU A 560 17.46 -32.97 -18.72
CA LEU A 560 17.37 -32.81 -20.19
C LEU A 560 17.95 -31.45 -20.60
N MET A 561 18.80 -31.43 -21.64
CA MET A 561 19.23 -30.19 -22.30
C MET A 561 18.81 -30.19 -23.77
N PRO A 562 18.18 -29.11 -24.27
CA PRO A 562 17.93 -28.96 -25.69
C PRO A 562 19.18 -28.57 -26.48
N LEU A 563 19.49 -29.33 -27.51
CA LEU A 563 20.50 -29.01 -28.51
C LEU A 563 19.85 -28.98 -29.89
N VAL A 564 20.23 -28.04 -30.75
CA VAL A 564 19.77 -28.01 -32.14
C VAL A 564 20.96 -28.24 -33.07
N LYS A 565 20.96 -29.36 -33.80
CA LYS A 565 22.01 -29.71 -34.79
C LYS A 565 21.49 -29.52 -36.20
N GLU A 566 22.23 -28.81 -37.05
CA GLU A 566 21.98 -28.74 -38.49
C GLU A 566 22.85 -29.76 -39.25
N VAL A 567 22.24 -30.72 -39.94
CA VAL A 567 22.93 -31.69 -40.82
C VAL A 567 22.29 -31.65 -42.20
N ASN A 568 23.07 -31.31 -43.23
CA ASN A 568 22.60 -31.26 -44.63
C ASN A 568 21.30 -30.45 -44.83
N GLY A 569 21.15 -29.35 -44.08
CA GLY A 569 19.95 -28.52 -44.12
C GLY A 569 18.71 -29.12 -43.46
N ARG A 570 18.88 -30.00 -42.47
CA ARG A 570 17.84 -30.46 -41.56
C ARG A 570 18.23 -30.14 -40.12
N PHE A 571 17.28 -29.66 -39.32
CA PHE A 571 17.50 -29.33 -37.92
C PHE A 571 16.97 -30.44 -37.03
N PHE A 572 17.80 -30.92 -36.11
CA PHE A 572 17.47 -31.94 -35.15
C PHE A 572 17.46 -31.30 -33.77
N GLN A 573 16.32 -31.32 -33.09
CA GLN A 573 16.23 -30.93 -31.69
C GLN A 573 16.51 -32.17 -30.84
N LEU A 574 17.72 -32.25 -30.30
CA LEU A 574 18.19 -33.34 -29.45
C LEU A 574 17.91 -32.95 -27.99
N GLY A 575 17.02 -33.68 -27.32
CA GLY A 575 16.95 -33.69 -25.87
C GLY A 575 17.90 -34.78 -25.35
N LEU A 576 19.13 -34.44 -24.99
CA LEU A 576 20.09 -35.42 -24.47
C LEU A 576 20.85 -34.82 -23.28
N THR A 577 20.85 -35.53 -22.14
CA THR A 577 21.90 -35.37 -21.13
C THR A 577 23.10 -36.21 -21.48
N VAL A 578 24.29 -35.63 -21.35
CA VAL A 578 25.56 -36.33 -21.54
C VAL A 578 26.35 -36.32 -20.24
N SER A 579 26.10 -37.30 -19.38
CA SER A 579 27.17 -37.88 -18.56
C SER A 579 27.61 -39.19 -19.22
N ASP A 580 28.82 -39.14 -19.76
CA ASP A 580 29.65 -40.26 -20.25
C ASP A 580 29.04 -41.27 -21.25
N LEU A 581 28.72 -40.78 -22.45
CA LEU A 581 28.41 -41.59 -23.64
C LEU A 581 29.50 -42.64 -23.98
N SER A 582 30.72 -42.54 -23.43
CA SER A 582 31.83 -43.46 -23.73
C SER A 582 31.64 -44.87 -23.16
N ARG A 583 30.65 -45.06 -22.27
CA ARG A 583 30.41 -46.33 -21.57
C ARG A 583 29.12 -47.05 -21.98
N GLN A 584 28.37 -46.53 -22.96
CA GLN A 584 27.10 -47.11 -23.39
C GLN A 584 27.25 -47.97 -24.65
N ILE A 585 26.44 -49.03 -24.72
CA ILE A 585 26.39 -49.95 -25.86
C ILE A 585 25.25 -49.49 -26.78
N PHE A 586 25.61 -48.92 -27.93
CA PHE A 586 24.65 -48.49 -28.95
C PHE A 586 24.47 -49.57 -30.04
N PRO A 587 23.31 -49.60 -30.73
CA PRO A 587 23.17 -50.42 -31.93
C PRO A 587 24.26 -50.05 -32.96
N GLU A 588 24.85 -51.04 -33.63
CA GLU A 588 26.03 -50.87 -34.50
C GLU A 588 25.83 -49.82 -35.61
N GLU A 589 24.61 -49.67 -36.11
CA GLU A 589 24.24 -48.65 -37.10
C GLU A 589 24.35 -47.20 -36.61
N TRP A 590 24.34 -46.96 -35.29
CA TRP A 590 24.50 -45.63 -34.68
C TRP A 590 25.93 -45.32 -34.28
N LYS A 591 26.79 -46.34 -34.19
CA LYS A 591 28.16 -46.24 -33.68
C LYS A 591 29.02 -45.25 -34.49
N PRO A 592 29.02 -45.24 -35.84
CA PRO A 592 29.79 -44.26 -36.63
C PRO A 592 29.32 -42.82 -36.40
N LEU A 593 28.03 -42.64 -36.15
CA LEU A 593 27.42 -41.35 -35.90
C LEU A 593 27.77 -40.86 -34.48
N ILE A 594 27.69 -41.72 -33.47
CA ILE A 594 28.04 -41.40 -32.07
C ILE A 594 29.55 -41.20 -31.89
N ASP A 595 30.38 -41.99 -32.57
CA ASP A 595 31.84 -41.82 -32.55
C ASP A 595 32.26 -40.50 -33.20
N SER A 596 31.50 -40.02 -34.20
CA SER A 596 31.69 -38.67 -34.76
C SER A 596 31.26 -37.55 -33.80
N TRP A 597 30.44 -37.87 -32.79
CA TRP A 597 29.96 -36.95 -31.76
C TRP A 597 30.88 -36.93 -30.53
N LEU A 598 31.54 -38.05 -30.22
CA LEU A 598 32.39 -38.22 -29.05
C LEU A 598 33.83 -37.80 -29.32
N GLY A 599 34.21 -36.65 -28.78
CA GLY A 599 35.59 -36.16 -28.86
C GLY A 599 35.77 -34.74 -28.33
N GLU A 600 36.93 -34.17 -28.64
CA GLU A 600 37.37 -32.85 -28.20
C GLU A 600 36.39 -31.70 -28.55
N PRO A 601 35.58 -31.75 -29.64
CA PRO A 601 34.52 -30.76 -29.90
C PRO A 601 33.36 -30.77 -28.90
N LEU A 602 32.87 -31.94 -28.47
CA LEU A 602 31.78 -32.05 -27.48
C LEU A 602 32.27 -31.60 -26.10
N GLU A 603 33.50 -31.97 -25.74
CA GLU A 603 34.15 -31.50 -24.52
C GLU A 603 34.48 -29.99 -24.55
N ARG A 604 34.73 -29.40 -25.74
CA ARG A 604 34.80 -27.94 -25.90
C ARG A 604 33.44 -27.28 -25.69
N ALA A 605 32.36 -27.85 -26.24
CA ALA A 605 31.00 -27.32 -26.03
C ALA A 605 30.59 -27.39 -24.54
N LYS A 606 30.83 -28.52 -23.87
CA LYS A 606 30.59 -28.68 -22.43
C LYS A 606 31.41 -27.71 -21.58
N ARG A 607 32.70 -27.54 -21.86
CA ARG A 607 33.56 -26.57 -21.14
C ARG A 607 33.11 -25.13 -21.36
N SER A 608 32.72 -24.76 -22.58
CA SER A 608 32.22 -23.43 -22.89
C SER A 608 30.91 -23.14 -22.17
N PHE A 609 30.00 -24.12 -22.09
CA PHE A 609 28.76 -24.00 -21.33
C PHE A 609 29.00 -23.91 -19.82
N ARG A 610 29.84 -24.79 -19.25
CA ARG A 610 30.17 -24.77 -17.82
C ARG A 610 30.80 -23.44 -17.39
N ARG A 611 31.75 -22.92 -18.19
CA ARG A 611 32.36 -21.61 -17.96
C ARG A 611 31.33 -20.48 -17.95
N ARG A 612 30.32 -20.52 -18.84
CA ARG A 612 29.26 -19.50 -18.89
C ARG A 612 28.31 -19.56 -17.68
N ILE A 613 27.98 -20.75 -17.20
CA ILE A 613 27.20 -20.92 -15.95
C ILE A 613 28.00 -20.38 -14.77
N GLU A 614 29.29 -20.69 -14.68
CA GLU A 614 30.20 -20.18 -13.64
C GLU A 614 30.34 -18.64 -13.71
N GLU A 615 30.49 -18.07 -14.90
CA GLU A 615 30.50 -16.61 -15.13
C GLU A 615 29.17 -15.95 -14.73
N GLN A 616 28.02 -16.60 -14.98
CA GLN A 616 26.71 -16.07 -14.56
C GLN A 616 26.46 -16.18 -13.06
N ILE A 617 27.00 -17.20 -12.40
CA ILE A 617 26.94 -17.34 -10.94
C ILE A 617 27.87 -16.32 -10.28
N ALA A 618 29.08 -16.12 -10.81
CA ALA A 618 30.05 -15.16 -10.27
C ALA A 618 29.63 -13.68 -10.45
N ASN A 619 28.72 -13.38 -11.38
CA ASN A 619 28.15 -12.05 -11.60
C ASN A 619 26.81 -11.83 -10.87
N LYS A 620 26.43 -12.72 -9.95
CA LYS A 620 25.23 -12.60 -9.10
C LYS A 620 25.51 -12.17 -7.66
N ASP A 621 26.79 -12.06 -7.29
CA ASP A 621 27.28 -11.28 -6.13
C ASP A 621 27.76 -9.91 -6.63
#